data_AF-A0A1C7LWD4-F1
#
_entry.id   AF-A0A1C7LWD4-F1
#
_cell.length_a   1.000
_cell.length_b   1.000
_cell.length_c   1.000
_cell.angle_alpha   90.00
_cell.angle_beta   90.00
_cell.angle_gamma   90.00
#
_symmetry.space_group_name_H-M   'P 1'
#
loop_
_entity.id
_entity.type
_entity.pdbx_description
1 polymer ?
#
loop_
_entity_poly.entity_id
_entity_poly.type
_entity_poly.pdbx_seq_one_letter_code
_entity_poly.pdbx_strand_id
1 'polypeptide(L)'
;MVQYELDDLLTVLKNPELVGLLDRFAEACTASRQRGDLQLSRFNSYDLVRQTFVIKAISPTYHVLIWRDTGEQVVLACQGLVASVYFPPVTAQTRVNPRAAHRSTQSVTIVGPGSTSFTSSLSAIKQIYRYFEQNFGMGEMRALQTDHVGDVAAIVGSTRYVTPTSYKIWPDVGIPDSIDPDGILKRIVGEGKYAFTEDNVVSYRVVDERSLEVSDAQPSVFRQGHVVDIGVSFRAMKGRKQYSFIIQLESILLGEREGAKLLAELVSDANRHPASMVVEPVLLRKHHIEHTKEDLAETQKRLHTLTLSDSQMSEIVE
;
A
#
# COMPACT_ATOMS: atom_id res chain seq x y z
N MET A 1 -8.43 -3.71 12.96
CA MET A 1 -7.53 -2.56 12.71
C MET A 1 -7.84 -1.53 13.77
N VAL A 2 -6.86 -1.10 14.57
CA VAL A 2 -7.06 -0.02 15.54
C VAL A 2 -7.20 1.27 14.73
N GLN A 3 -8.34 1.94 14.86
CA GLN A 3 -8.57 3.24 14.25
C GLN A 3 -8.36 4.27 15.36
N TYR A 4 -7.31 5.08 15.24
CA TYR A 4 -7.06 6.15 16.20
C TYR A 4 -8.12 7.25 16.06
N GLU A 5 -8.42 7.94 17.16
CA GLU A 5 -9.18 9.18 17.10
C GLU A 5 -8.47 10.18 16.18
N LEU A 6 -9.25 10.97 15.44
CA LEU A 6 -8.69 11.86 14.42
C LEU A 6 -7.68 12.85 15.01
N ASP A 7 -7.95 13.36 16.22
CA ASP A 7 -7.10 14.34 16.89
C ASP A 7 -5.75 13.74 17.32
N ASP A 8 -5.73 12.51 17.83
CA ASP A 8 -4.50 11.80 18.17
C ASP A 8 -3.67 11.53 16.92
N LEU A 9 -4.34 11.09 15.84
CA LEU A 9 -3.70 10.86 14.55
C LEU A 9 -3.06 12.15 14.01
N LEU A 10 -3.79 13.26 14.00
CA LEU A 10 -3.27 14.54 13.54
C LEU A 10 -2.15 15.07 14.43
N THR A 11 -2.21 14.84 15.74
CA THR A 11 -1.15 15.22 16.68
C THR A 11 0.16 14.53 16.31
N VAL A 12 0.13 13.22 16.04
CA VAL A 12 1.33 12.50 15.62
C VAL A 12 1.76 12.90 14.21
N LEU A 13 0.85 12.95 13.24
CA LEU A 13 1.21 13.26 11.85
C LEU A 13 1.80 14.66 11.68
N LYS A 14 1.50 15.60 12.60
CA LYS A 14 2.07 16.96 12.63
C LYS A 14 3.31 17.07 13.53
N ASN A 15 3.77 15.99 14.15
CA ASN A 15 4.96 16.01 15.00
C ASN A 15 6.20 16.45 14.19
N PRO A 16 6.91 17.52 14.61
CA PRO A 16 8.05 18.06 13.87
C PRO A 16 9.19 17.06 13.61
N GLU A 17 9.43 16.11 14.53
CA GLU A 17 10.48 15.10 14.37
C GLU A 17 10.13 14.12 13.26
N LEU A 18 8.86 13.71 13.16
CA LEU A 18 8.37 12.86 12.08
C LEU A 18 8.36 13.58 10.74
N VAL A 19 8.01 14.87 10.71
CA VAL A 19 8.10 15.67 9.48
C VAL A 19 9.55 15.78 9.03
N GLY A 20 10.49 16.01 9.96
CA GLY A 20 11.92 16.01 9.65
C GLY A 20 12.43 14.64 9.16
N LEU A 21 11.89 13.53 9.69
CA LEU A 21 12.20 12.19 9.21
C LEU A 21 11.69 11.96 7.78
N LEU A 22 10.45 12.39 7.49
CA LEU A 22 9.88 12.35 6.15
C LEU A 22 10.74 13.14 5.14
N ASP A 23 11.17 14.35 5.49
CA ASP A 23 11.98 15.18 4.58
C ASP A 23 13.35 14.55 4.32
N ARG A 24 14.05 14.03 5.35
CA ARG A 24 15.32 13.30 5.15
C ARG A 24 15.13 12.07 4.25
N PHE A 25 14.04 11.34 4.42
CA PHE A 25 13.73 10.19 3.58
C PHE A 25 13.48 10.60 2.12
N ALA A 26 12.72 11.67 1.90
CA ALA A 26 12.49 12.22 0.57
C ALA A 26 13.77 12.76 -0.09
N GLU A 27 14.66 13.41 0.68
CA GLU A 27 15.98 13.85 0.21
C GLU A 27 16.84 12.67 -0.24
N ALA A 28 16.88 11.59 0.55
CA ALA A 28 17.59 10.37 0.19
C ALA A 28 17.03 9.73 -1.11
N CYS A 29 15.70 9.69 -1.26
CA CYS A 29 15.05 9.22 -2.49
C CYS A 29 15.40 10.11 -3.70
N THR A 30 15.46 11.42 -3.51
CA THR A 30 15.78 12.39 -4.56
C THR A 30 17.26 12.33 -4.99
N ALA A 31 18.17 12.11 -4.04
CA ALA A 31 19.60 11.98 -4.29
C ALA A 31 19.98 10.64 -4.97
N SER A 32 19.09 9.65 -4.94
CA SER A 32 19.32 8.35 -5.58
C SER A 32 19.42 8.48 -7.09
N ARG A 33 20.51 7.96 -7.68
CA ARG A 33 20.69 7.93 -9.15
C ARG A 33 19.60 7.12 -9.87
N GLN A 34 19.00 6.14 -9.20
CA GLN A 34 17.99 5.27 -9.79
C GLN A 34 16.58 5.82 -9.62
N ARG A 35 16.33 6.60 -8.56
CA ARG A 35 14.98 7.01 -8.16
C ARG A 35 14.76 8.51 -8.24
N GLY A 36 15.82 9.31 -8.35
CA GLY A 36 15.77 10.76 -8.37
C GLY A 36 14.88 11.28 -9.49
N ASP A 37 15.01 10.75 -10.71
CA ASP A 37 14.20 11.18 -11.85
C ASP A 37 12.75 10.69 -11.81
N LEU A 38 12.44 9.75 -10.91
CA LEU A 38 11.10 9.21 -10.70
C LEU A 38 10.33 9.96 -9.61
N GLN A 39 10.92 10.98 -8.95
CA GLN A 39 10.23 11.70 -7.88
C GLN A 39 9.12 12.61 -8.42
N LEU A 40 7.89 12.40 -7.96
CA LEU A 40 6.70 13.17 -8.33
C LEU A 40 6.90 14.66 -8.07
N SER A 41 7.54 15.02 -6.95
CA SER A 41 7.82 16.39 -6.53
C SER A 41 8.59 17.22 -7.57
N ARG A 42 9.33 16.58 -8.48
CA ARG A 42 10.07 17.25 -9.58
C ARG A 42 9.15 17.82 -10.64
N PHE A 43 7.96 17.25 -10.82
CA PHE A 43 7.04 17.61 -11.90
C PHE A 43 6.04 18.69 -11.49
N ASN A 44 6.45 19.61 -10.61
CA ASN A 44 5.63 20.71 -10.09
C ASN A 44 5.45 21.89 -11.07
N SER A 45 6.01 21.79 -12.28
CA SER A 45 5.88 22.75 -13.37
C SER A 45 5.10 22.18 -14.55
N TYR A 46 4.12 22.94 -15.06
CA TYR A 46 3.30 22.54 -16.21
C TYR A 46 4.15 22.29 -17.46
N ASP A 47 5.13 23.14 -17.75
CA ASP A 47 5.97 23.00 -18.94
C ASP A 47 6.81 21.73 -18.89
N LEU A 48 7.35 21.40 -17.70
CA LEU A 48 8.11 20.17 -17.51
C LEU A 48 7.22 18.93 -17.71
N VAL A 49 6.00 18.93 -17.14
CA VAL A 49 5.01 17.86 -17.36
C VAL A 49 4.74 17.68 -18.85
N ARG A 50 4.48 18.76 -19.59
CA ARG A 50 4.19 18.71 -21.03
C ARG A 50 5.37 18.23 -21.86
N GLN A 51 6.59 18.63 -21.50
CA GLN A 51 7.82 18.23 -22.20
C GLN A 51 8.16 16.75 -21.93
N THR A 52 7.93 16.28 -20.70
CA THR A 52 8.35 14.94 -20.26
C THR A 52 7.34 13.86 -20.63
N PHE A 53 6.04 14.17 -20.58
CA PHE A 53 4.99 13.17 -20.69
C PHE A 53 4.12 13.34 -21.92
N VAL A 54 3.44 12.25 -22.28
CA VAL A 54 2.38 12.20 -23.29
C VAL A 54 1.18 11.48 -22.71
N ILE A 55 -0.03 11.92 -23.06
CA ILE A 55 -1.24 11.17 -22.74
C ILE A 55 -1.54 10.23 -23.90
N LYS A 56 -1.58 8.93 -23.61
CA LYS A 56 -1.88 7.89 -24.59
C LYS A 56 -3.29 7.36 -24.38
N ALA A 57 -4.12 7.44 -25.43
CA ALA A 57 -5.38 6.72 -25.49
C ALA A 57 -5.09 5.22 -25.71
N ILE A 58 -5.44 4.39 -24.73
CA ILE A 58 -5.40 2.92 -24.89
C ILE A 58 -6.75 2.43 -25.43
N SER A 59 -7.83 3.10 -25.06
CA SER A 59 -9.15 2.95 -25.65
C SER A 59 -9.87 4.30 -25.69
N PRO A 60 -11.01 4.42 -26.40
CA PRO A 60 -11.79 5.66 -26.42
C PRO A 60 -12.22 6.16 -25.04
N THR A 61 -12.20 5.30 -24.02
CA THR A 61 -12.65 5.60 -22.66
C THR A 61 -11.52 5.54 -21.63
N TYR A 62 -10.29 5.24 -22.03
CA TYR A 62 -9.21 4.99 -21.09
C TYR A 62 -7.88 5.53 -21.63
N HIS A 63 -7.31 6.48 -20.89
CA HIS A 63 -6.09 7.17 -21.23
C HIS A 63 -5.10 7.09 -20.07
N VAL A 64 -3.82 6.92 -20.38
CA VAL A 64 -2.74 6.83 -19.40
C VAL A 64 -1.67 7.87 -19.69
N LEU A 65 -0.96 8.28 -18.65
CA LEU A 65 0.25 9.08 -18.79
C LEU A 65 1.43 8.15 -19.10
N ILE A 66 2.17 8.44 -20.17
CA ILE A 66 3.37 7.72 -20.58
C ILE A 66 4.57 8.66 -20.67
N TRP A 67 5.76 8.11 -20.46
CA TRP A 67 7.02 8.80 -20.70
C TRP A 67 7.14 9.08 -22.20
N ARG A 68 7.55 10.30 -22.56
CA ARG A 68 7.65 10.70 -23.98
C ARG A 68 8.76 9.95 -24.71
N ASP A 69 9.86 9.66 -24.03
CA ASP A 69 11.08 9.06 -24.58
C ASP A 69 10.98 7.54 -24.69
N THR A 70 10.46 6.85 -23.66
CA THR A 70 10.36 5.39 -23.66
C THR A 70 9.00 4.87 -24.14
N GLY A 71 7.95 5.68 -24.01
CA GLY A 71 6.58 5.25 -24.26
C GLY A 71 5.98 4.36 -23.16
N GLU A 72 6.73 4.07 -22.10
CA GLU A 72 6.29 3.27 -20.96
C GLU A 72 5.33 4.06 -20.08
N GLN A 73 4.48 3.35 -19.33
CA GLN A 73 3.58 3.98 -18.37
C GLN A 73 4.38 4.72 -17.28
N VAL A 74 3.93 5.94 -16.97
CA VAL A 74 4.54 6.73 -15.91
C VAL A 74 4.15 6.18 -14.54
N VAL A 75 5.16 5.85 -13.75
CA VAL A 75 5.04 5.57 -12.31
C VAL A 75 5.99 6.50 -11.56
N LEU A 76 5.44 7.40 -10.75
CA LEU A 76 6.21 8.39 -10.00
C LEU A 76 6.16 8.08 -8.51
N ALA A 77 7.30 8.25 -7.84
CA ALA A 77 7.47 8.06 -6.42
C ALA A 77 7.06 9.30 -5.63
N CYS A 78 6.39 9.11 -4.50
CA CYS A 78 6.05 10.17 -3.56
C CYS A 78 6.14 9.63 -2.13
N GLN A 79 6.87 10.34 -1.28
CA GLN A 79 6.97 9.99 0.13
C GLN A 79 5.89 10.69 0.95
N GLY A 80 5.46 10.05 2.04
CA GLY A 80 4.51 10.66 2.98
C GLY A 80 4.31 9.80 4.23
N LEU A 81 3.59 10.37 5.19
CA LEU A 81 3.13 9.70 6.39
C LEU A 81 1.77 9.05 6.13
N VAL A 82 1.62 7.77 6.47
CA VAL A 82 0.36 7.04 6.30
C VAL A 82 -0.70 7.56 7.27
N ALA A 83 -1.77 8.13 6.73
CA ALA A 83 -2.94 8.54 7.49
C ALA A 83 -4.04 7.48 7.47
N SER A 84 -4.16 6.68 6.41
CA SER A 84 -5.01 5.49 6.39
C SER A 84 -4.56 4.48 5.34
N VAL A 85 -4.89 3.22 5.57
CA VAL A 85 -4.69 2.12 4.61
C VAL A 85 -5.96 1.28 4.53
N TYR A 86 -6.25 0.81 3.34
CA TYR A 86 -7.24 -0.22 3.09
C TYR A 86 -6.60 -1.23 2.15
N PHE A 87 -5.89 -2.18 2.73
CA PHE A 87 -5.13 -3.20 2.02
C PHE A 87 -5.70 -4.59 2.25
N PRO A 88 -5.37 -5.56 1.37
CA PRO A 88 -5.67 -6.97 1.60
C PRO A 88 -5.07 -7.48 2.93
N PRO A 89 -5.50 -8.66 3.43
CA PRO A 89 -6.26 -9.69 2.73
C PRO A 89 -7.74 -9.35 2.50
N VAL A 90 -8.26 -9.77 1.35
CA VAL A 90 -9.69 -9.84 1.08
C VAL A 90 -10.21 -11.10 1.75
N THR A 91 -10.98 -10.91 2.82
CA THR A 91 -11.55 -11.98 3.64
C THR A 91 -13.07 -11.91 3.58
N ALA A 92 -13.75 -12.89 4.18
CA ALA A 92 -15.21 -12.86 4.32
C ALA A 92 -15.72 -11.56 4.98
N GLN A 93 -14.92 -10.95 5.85
CA GLN A 93 -15.23 -9.70 6.54
C GLN A 93 -15.10 -8.46 5.64
N THR A 94 -14.31 -8.53 4.56
CA THR A 94 -14.11 -7.42 3.59
C THR A 94 -15.38 -7.09 2.80
N ARG A 95 -16.37 -8.01 2.76
CA ARG A 95 -17.70 -7.83 2.12
C ARG A 95 -17.63 -7.26 0.69
N VAL A 96 -16.90 -7.94 -0.20
CA VAL A 96 -16.89 -7.61 -1.64
C VAL A 96 -18.22 -8.01 -2.26
N ASN A 97 -18.93 -7.06 -2.88
CA ASN A 97 -20.16 -7.36 -3.63
C ASN A 97 -19.79 -7.96 -5.00
N PRO A 98 -20.08 -9.24 -5.29
CA PRO A 98 -19.69 -9.86 -6.56
C PRO A 98 -20.24 -9.12 -7.78
N ARG A 99 -21.46 -8.56 -7.70
CA ARG A 99 -22.08 -7.85 -8.83
C ARG A 99 -21.40 -6.52 -9.15
N ALA A 100 -20.68 -5.94 -8.19
CA ALA A 100 -20.02 -4.65 -8.28
C ALA A 100 -18.55 -4.69 -7.81
N ALA A 101 -17.88 -5.83 -7.95
CA ALA A 101 -16.54 -6.07 -7.40
C ALA A 101 -15.49 -5.07 -7.90
N HIS A 102 -15.62 -4.56 -9.13
CA HIS A 102 -14.79 -3.49 -9.69
C HIS A 102 -14.83 -2.15 -8.91
N ARG A 103 -15.73 -2.00 -7.94
CA ARG A 103 -15.78 -0.83 -7.04
C ARG A 103 -14.93 -1.01 -5.79
N SER A 104 -14.55 -2.25 -5.47
CA SER A 104 -13.65 -2.54 -4.36
C SER A 104 -12.21 -2.26 -4.78
N THR A 105 -11.51 -1.50 -3.95
CA THR A 105 -10.13 -1.08 -4.20
C THR A 105 -9.27 -1.42 -3.00
N GLN A 106 -7.96 -1.53 -3.22
CA GLN A 106 -6.93 -1.35 -2.21
C GLN A 106 -6.41 0.09 -2.30
N SER A 107 -6.19 0.75 -1.17
CA SER A 107 -5.81 2.16 -1.17
C SER A 107 -4.96 2.56 0.02
N VAL A 108 -4.23 3.66 -0.16
CA VAL A 108 -3.47 4.34 0.88
C VAL A 108 -3.72 5.83 0.79
N THR A 109 -3.88 6.46 1.95
CA THR A 109 -3.90 7.91 2.09
C THR A 109 -2.64 8.33 2.82
N ILE A 110 -1.83 9.17 2.19
CA ILE A 110 -0.65 9.76 2.78
C ILE A 110 -0.81 11.28 2.95
N VAL A 111 -0.15 11.81 3.97
CA VAL A 111 -0.04 13.26 4.24
C VAL A 111 1.43 13.63 4.46
N GLY A 112 1.74 14.91 4.37
CA GLY A 112 3.07 15.44 4.70
C GLY A 112 2.99 16.88 5.17
N PRO A 113 2.33 17.15 6.31
CA PRO A 113 2.18 18.51 6.82
C PRO A 113 3.55 19.13 7.05
N GLY A 114 3.78 20.33 6.51
CA GLY A 114 5.07 21.03 6.63
C GLY A 114 6.20 20.51 5.73
N SER A 115 6.04 19.36 5.05
CA SER A 115 7.06 18.85 4.14
C SER A 115 7.06 19.58 2.80
N THR A 116 8.24 20.06 2.39
CA THR A 116 8.42 20.76 1.11
C THR A 116 8.32 19.80 -0.08
N SER A 117 8.85 18.59 0.07
CA SER A 117 8.74 17.55 -0.97
C SER A 117 7.28 17.14 -1.18
N PHE A 118 6.53 16.91 -0.10
CA PHE A 118 5.11 16.56 -0.17
C PHE A 118 4.27 17.67 -0.81
N THR A 119 4.50 18.93 -0.42
CA THR A 119 3.84 20.09 -1.01
C THR A 119 4.12 20.20 -2.51
N SER A 120 5.35 19.92 -2.92
CA SER A 120 5.74 19.89 -4.33
C SER A 120 5.06 18.75 -5.09
N SER A 121 4.88 17.59 -4.49
CA SER A 121 4.10 16.48 -5.06
C SER A 121 2.63 16.83 -5.25
N LEU A 122 1.98 17.51 -4.28
CA LEU A 122 0.62 18.04 -4.45
C LEU A 122 0.53 19.03 -5.63
N SER A 123 1.55 19.90 -5.79
CA SER A 123 1.62 20.80 -6.94
C SER A 123 1.78 20.03 -8.25
N ALA A 124 2.64 19.01 -8.29
CA ALA A 124 2.85 18.17 -9.47
C ALA A 124 1.56 17.46 -9.91
N ILE A 125 0.78 16.92 -8.97
CA ILE A 125 -0.53 16.32 -9.26
C ILE A 125 -1.45 17.34 -9.95
N LYS A 126 -1.47 18.59 -9.47
CA LYS A 126 -2.26 19.67 -10.10
C LYS A 126 -1.78 19.98 -11.52
N GLN A 127 -0.46 19.98 -11.77
CA GLN A 127 0.07 20.20 -13.11
C GLN A 127 -0.24 19.04 -14.06
N ILE A 128 -0.12 17.80 -13.59
CA ILE A 128 -0.50 16.60 -14.36
C ILE A 128 -2.01 16.61 -14.66
N TYR A 129 -2.85 16.91 -13.67
CA TYR A 129 -4.29 17.07 -13.89
C TYR A 129 -4.59 18.13 -14.96
N ARG A 130 -3.97 19.30 -14.85
CA ARG A 130 -4.13 20.39 -15.83
C ARG A 130 -3.71 19.94 -17.23
N TYR A 131 -2.65 19.13 -17.33
CA TYR A 131 -2.22 18.56 -18.60
C TYR A 131 -3.28 17.62 -19.20
N PHE A 132 -3.91 16.76 -18.38
CA PHE A 132 -5.05 15.95 -18.83
C PHE A 132 -6.25 16.79 -19.26
N GLU A 133 -6.66 17.75 -18.43
CA GLU A 133 -7.83 18.60 -18.71
C GLU A 133 -7.69 19.35 -20.04
N GLN A 134 -6.52 19.93 -20.30
CA GLN A 134 -6.26 20.64 -21.55
C GLN A 134 -6.21 19.72 -22.79
N ASN A 135 -5.90 18.44 -22.62
CA ASN A 135 -5.90 17.48 -23.73
C ASN A 135 -7.31 16.98 -24.10
N PHE A 136 -8.25 16.95 -23.14
CA PHE A 136 -9.63 16.52 -23.43
C PHE A 136 -10.56 17.66 -23.85
N GLY A 137 -10.26 18.89 -23.45
CA GLY A 137 -11.10 20.06 -23.69
C GLY A 137 -11.88 20.49 -22.46
N MET A 138 -12.28 21.76 -22.43
CA MET A 138 -12.95 22.36 -21.28
C MET A 138 -14.26 21.64 -20.96
N GLY A 139 -14.42 21.26 -19.69
CA GLY A 139 -15.64 20.63 -19.20
C GLY A 139 -15.75 19.11 -19.45
N GLU A 140 -14.81 18.51 -20.18
CA GLU A 140 -14.81 17.06 -20.43
C GLU A 140 -14.27 16.25 -19.23
N MET A 141 -13.51 16.89 -18.34
CA MET A 141 -12.90 16.28 -17.18
C MET A 141 -13.58 16.75 -15.90
N ARG A 142 -13.80 15.84 -14.94
CA ARG A 142 -14.26 16.19 -13.61
C ARG A 142 -13.18 16.99 -12.89
N ALA A 143 -13.58 18.09 -12.25
CA ALA A 143 -12.68 18.92 -11.45
C ALA A 143 -11.89 18.10 -10.42
N LEU A 144 -10.58 18.31 -10.37
CA LEU A 144 -9.70 17.75 -9.35
C LEU A 144 -10.18 18.15 -7.95
N GLN A 145 -10.46 17.15 -7.11
CA GLN A 145 -10.71 17.37 -5.69
C GLN A 145 -9.39 17.17 -4.95
N THR A 146 -9.12 18.02 -3.96
CA THR A 146 -8.00 17.80 -3.04
C THR A 146 -8.55 17.04 -1.84
N ASP A 147 -8.02 15.84 -1.60
CA ASP A 147 -8.36 15.05 -0.43
C ASP A 147 -7.74 15.66 0.83
N HIS A 148 -8.38 15.46 1.98
CA HIS A 148 -7.92 15.95 3.26
C HIS A 148 -8.10 14.91 4.36
N VAL A 149 -7.24 14.96 5.36
CA VAL A 149 -7.39 14.28 6.65
C VAL A 149 -7.47 15.38 7.70
N GLY A 150 -8.67 15.62 8.23
CA GLY A 150 -8.95 16.84 8.99
C GLY A 150 -8.67 18.09 8.15
N ASP A 151 -7.74 18.91 8.59
CA ASP A 151 -7.27 20.14 7.93
C ASP A 151 -6.03 19.94 7.04
N VAL A 152 -5.48 18.72 6.97
CA VAL A 152 -4.24 18.44 6.24
C VAL A 152 -4.54 17.90 4.85
N ALA A 153 -3.99 18.52 3.81
CA ALA A 153 -4.09 18.04 2.44
C ALA A 153 -3.42 16.65 2.29
N ALA A 154 -4.06 15.77 1.53
CA ALA A 154 -3.68 14.38 1.39
C ALA A 154 -3.54 13.95 -0.07
N ILE A 155 -2.78 12.88 -0.29
CA ILE A 155 -2.71 12.16 -1.57
C ILE A 155 -3.32 10.77 -1.33
N VAL A 156 -4.32 10.42 -2.13
CA VAL A 156 -4.97 9.11 -2.10
C VAL A 156 -4.59 8.34 -3.36
N GLY A 157 -3.84 7.25 -3.18
CA GLY A 157 -3.58 6.27 -4.23
C GLY A 157 -4.51 5.08 -4.08
N SER A 158 -5.15 4.64 -5.16
CA SER A 158 -6.07 3.48 -5.10
C SER A 158 -6.03 2.62 -6.35
N THR A 159 -6.17 1.31 -6.16
CA THR A 159 -6.12 0.30 -7.23
C THR A 159 -7.26 -0.67 -7.05
N ARG A 160 -7.98 -1.00 -8.12
CA ARG A 160 -9.09 -1.96 -8.04
C ARG A 160 -8.55 -3.36 -7.78
N TYR A 161 -9.26 -4.14 -6.97
CA TYR A 161 -8.95 -5.56 -6.84
C TYR A 161 -9.19 -6.31 -8.15
N VAL A 162 -10.24 -5.96 -8.90
CA VAL A 162 -10.57 -6.62 -10.17
C VAL A 162 -11.04 -5.64 -11.23
N THR A 163 -10.81 -5.98 -12.49
CA THR A 163 -11.20 -5.19 -13.66
C THR A 163 -12.32 -5.92 -14.40
N PRO A 164 -13.40 -5.23 -14.85
CA PRO A 164 -14.40 -5.89 -15.68
C PRO A 164 -13.80 -6.37 -16.99
N THR A 165 -14.11 -7.60 -17.41
CA THR A 165 -13.51 -8.23 -18.61
C THR A 165 -13.74 -7.40 -19.87
N SER A 166 -14.86 -6.66 -19.96
CA SER A 166 -15.16 -5.74 -21.07
C SER A 166 -14.21 -4.54 -21.20
N TYR A 167 -13.47 -4.22 -20.15
CA TYR A 167 -12.47 -3.13 -20.10
C TYR A 167 -11.06 -3.66 -19.84
N LYS A 168 -10.85 -4.97 -19.99
CA LYS A 168 -9.56 -5.61 -19.80
C LYS A 168 -8.60 -5.12 -20.89
N ILE A 169 -7.52 -4.49 -20.46
CA ILE A 169 -6.42 -4.02 -21.30
C ILE A 169 -5.16 -4.85 -21.04
N TRP A 170 -4.92 -5.15 -19.75
CA TRP A 170 -3.69 -5.76 -19.27
C TRP A 170 -3.79 -7.29 -19.23
N PRO A 171 -2.65 -8.00 -19.28
CA PRO A 171 -2.59 -9.46 -19.17
C PRO A 171 -3.17 -9.97 -17.84
N ASP A 172 -3.73 -11.18 -17.87
CA ASP A 172 -4.15 -11.86 -16.65
C ASP A 172 -2.94 -12.30 -15.83
N VAL A 173 -3.06 -12.21 -14.52
CA VAL A 173 -2.06 -12.74 -13.58
C VAL A 173 -2.76 -13.52 -12.47
N GLY A 174 -2.02 -14.41 -11.80
CA GLY A 174 -2.55 -15.17 -10.67
C GLY A 174 -2.84 -14.27 -9.48
N ILE A 175 -3.97 -14.50 -8.80
CA ILE A 175 -4.29 -13.82 -7.55
C ILE A 175 -3.46 -14.44 -6.42
N PRO A 176 -2.54 -13.70 -5.77
CA PRO A 176 -1.74 -14.24 -4.68
C PRO A 176 -2.58 -14.58 -3.45
N ASP A 177 -2.21 -15.63 -2.72
CA ASP A 177 -2.90 -16.02 -1.47
C ASP A 177 -2.74 -14.98 -0.36
N SER A 178 -1.67 -14.16 -0.41
CA SER A 178 -1.51 -13.01 0.48
C SER A 178 -2.57 -11.92 0.27
N ILE A 179 -3.21 -11.89 -0.91
CA ILE A 179 -4.30 -10.97 -1.24
C ILE A 179 -5.67 -11.60 -1.02
N ASP A 180 -5.83 -12.88 -1.39
CA ASP A 180 -7.11 -13.58 -1.39
C ASP A 180 -7.03 -14.94 -0.70
N PRO A 181 -6.76 -14.98 0.62
CA PRO A 181 -6.55 -16.23 1.35
C PRO A 181 -7.79 -17.13 1.35
N ASP A 182 -8.99 -16.54 1.28
CA ASP A 182 -10.27 -17.24 1.29
C ASP A 182 -10.78 -17.58 -0.13
N GLY A 183 -10.02 -17.26 -1.19
CA GLY A 183 -10.41 -17.52 -2.59
C GLY A 183 -11.64 -16.74 -3.07
N ILE A 184 -11.98 -15.62 -2.41
CA ILE A 184 -13.15 -14.79 -2.72
C ILE A 184 -12.98 -14.10 -4.07
N LEU A 185 -11.84 -13.46 -4.30
CA LEU A 185 -11.53 -12.81 -5.57
C LEU A 185 -11.36 -13.86 -6.68
N LYS A 186 -10.70 -14.99 -6.40
CA LYS A 186 -10.56 -16.11 -7.36
C LYS A 186 -11.92 -16.61 -7.82
N ARG A 187 -12.88 -16.78 -6.90
CA ARG A 187 -14.26 -17.16 -7.25
C ARG A 187 -14.96 -16.08 -8.10
N ILE A 188 -14.83 -14.79 -7.74
CA ILE A 188 -15.43 -13.68 -8.50
C ILE A 188 -14.87 -13.62 -9.93
N VAL A 189 -13.56 -13.83 -10.09
CA VAL A 189 -12.92 -13.89 -11.41
C VAL A 189 -13.38 -15.14 -12.18
N GLY A 190 -13.53 -16.28 -11.49
CA GLY A 190 -14.04 -17.52 -12.06
C GLY A 190 -15.46 -17.43 -12.66
N GLU A 191 -16.27 -16.46 -12.23
CA GLU A 191 -17.58 -16.15 -12.85
C GLU A 191 -17.46 -15.48 -14.24
N GLY A 192 -16.26 -15.08 -14.66
CA GLY A 192 -15.95 -14.57 -16.01
C GLY A 192 -16.29 -13.10 -16.28
N LYS A 193 -17.06 -12.45 -15.38
CA LYS A 193 -17.41 -11.02 -15.50
C LYS A 193 -16.21 -10.08 -15.23
N TYR A 194 -15.26 -10.54 -14.44
CA TYR A 194 -14.08 -9.79 -14.03
C TYR A 194 -12.82 -10.59 -14.29
N ALA A 195 -11.71 -9.87 -14.42
CA ALA A 195 -10.36 -10.39 -14.51
C ALA A 195 -9.49 -9.76 -13.42
N PHE A 196 -8.48 -10.51 -12.99
CA PHE A 196 -7.36 -10.00 -12.22
C PHE A 196 -6.15 -9.91 -13.15
N THR A 197 -5.63 -8.70 -13.30
CA THR A 197 -4.62 -8.36 -14.30
C THR A 197 -3.43 -7.66 -13.66
N GLU A 198 -2.35 -7.46 -14.43
CA GLU A 198 -1.17 -6.68 -13.96
C GLU A 198 -1.58 -5.32 -13.37
N ASP A 199 -2.60 -4.66 -13.92
CA ASP A 199 -3.13 -3.37 -13.45
C ASP A 199 -3.81 -3.42 -12.08
N ASN A 200 -4.08 -4.62 -11.56
CA ASN A 200 -4.67 -4.82 -10.23
C ASN A 200 -3.60 -5.11 -9.16
N VAL A 201 -2.35 -5.30 -9.56
CA VAL A 201 -1.26 -5.67 -8.65
C VAL A 201 -0.68 -4.41 -8.01
N VAL A 202 -0.48 -4.46 -6.69
CA VAL A 202 0.27 -3.47 -5.93
C VAL A 202 1.48 -4.16 -5.33
N SER A 203 2.68 -3.63 -5.55
CA SER A 203 3.91 -4.14 -4.94
C SER A 203 4.05 -3.63 -3.50
N TYR A 204 4.16 -4.54 -2.55
CA TYR A 204 4.32 -4.25 -1.13
C TYR A 204 5.74 -4.60 -0.70
N ARG A 205 6.51 -3.61 -0.25
CA ARG A 205 7.91 -3.81 0.14
C ARG A 205 8.23 -3.15 1.48
N VAL A 206 9.26 -3.65 2.15
CA VAL A 206 9.78 -3.11 3.40
C VAL A 206 11.29 -3.01 3.33
N VAL A 207 11.85 -1.96 3.93
CA VAL A 207 13.29 -1.88 4.20
C VAL A 207 13.57 -2.57 5.54
N ASP A 208 14.46 -3.56 5.54
CA ASP A 208 14.95 -4.15 6.78
C ASP A 208 15.87 -3.15 7.50
N GLU A 209 15.55 -2.82 8.75
CA GLU A 209 16.25 -1.78 9.52
C GLU A 209 17.73 -2.09 9.77
N ARG A 210 18.14 -3.36 9.71
CA ARG A 210 19.50 -3.80 10.05
C ARG A 210 20.39 -3.92 8.82
N SER A 211 19.87 -4.55 7.77
CA SER A 211 20.58 -4.85 6.54
C SER A 211 20.39 -3.77 5.48
N LEU A 212 19.38 -2.91 5.63
CA LEU A 212 18.91 -1.95 4.62
C LEU A 212 18.49 -2.61 3.30
N GLU A 213 18.29 -3.92 3.31
CA GLU A 213 17.78 -4.66 2.16
C GLU A 213 16.28 -4.45 2.00
N VAL A 214 15.84 -4.42 0.75
CA VAL A 214 14.42 -4.30 0.41
C VAL A 214 13.88 -5.69 0.12
N SER A 215 12.83 -6.09 0.85
CA SER A 215 12.14 -7.37 0.63
C SER A 215 10.66 -7.18 0.38
N ASP A 216 10.02 -8.19 -0.20
CA ASP A 216 8.56 -8.24 -0.29
C ASP A 216 7.95 -8.28 1.11
N ALA A 217 6.80 -7.64 1.26
CA ALA A 217 6.08 -7.50 2.52
C ALA A 217 4.63 -7.96 2.36
N GLN A 218 4.06 -8.45 3.46
CA GLN A 218 2.61 -8.63 3.53
C GLN A 218 1.91 -7.26 3.60
N PRO A 219 0.76 -7.08 2.93
CA PRO A 219 0.02 -5.81 2.97
C PRO A 219 -0.43 -5.42 4.38
N SER A 220 -0.60 -6.39 5.28
CA SER A 220 -0.99 -6.20 6.69
C SER A 220 0.07 -5.49 7.56
N VAL A 221 1.31 -5.36 7.06
CA VAL A 221 2.40 -4.69 7.76
C VAL A 221 2.20 -3.18 7.83
N PHE A 222 1.52 -2.58 6.85
CA PHE A 222 1.36 -1.13 6.75
C PHE A 222 0.27 -0.62 7.70
N ARG A 223 0.57 0.49 8.40
CA ARG A 223 -0.31 1.07 9.43
C ARG A 223 -0.19 2.59 9.45
N GLN A 224 -1.14 3.24 10.11
CA GLN A 224 -1.12 4.67 10.37
C GLN A 224 0.17 5.08 11.09
N GLY A 225 0.72 6.25 10.72
CA GLY A 225 1.96 6.80 11.27
C GLY A 225 3.26 6.30 10.63
N HIS A 226 3.21 5.28 9.76
CA HIS A 226 4.41 4.88 9.00
C HIS A 226 4.85 5.96 8.01
N VAL A 227 6.16 6.11 7.82
CA VAL A 227 6.73 6.85 6.68
C VAL A 227 6.89 5.86 5.54
N VAL A 228 6.29 6.19 4.40
CA VAL A 228 6.27 5.33 3.23
C VAL A 228 6.71 6.09 1.99
N ASP A 229 7.12 5.33 0.99
CA ASP A 229 7.34 5.79 -0.37
C ASP A 229 6.39 5.03 -1.30
N ILE A 230 5.43 5.74 -1.88
CA ILE A 230 4.43 5.17 -2.78
C ILE A 230 4.81 5.43 -4.23
N GLY A 231 4.60 4.43 -5.10
CA GLY A 231 4.63 4.59 -6.54
C GLY A 231 3.21 4.79 -7.05
N VAL A 232 2.98 5.84 -7.82
CA VAL A 232 1.66 6.16 -8.39
C VAL A 232 1.71 6.40 -9.89
N SER A 233 0.69 5.90 -10.60
CA SER A 233 0.45 6.21 -12.01
C SER A 233 -0.79 7.09 -12.18
N PHE A 234 -0.88 7.78 -13.31
CA PHE A 234 -1.95 8.74 -13.60
C PHE A 234 -2.72 8.33 -14.83
N ARG A 235 -4.05 8.34 -14.73
CA ARG A 235 -4.95 7.92 -15.82
C ARG A 235 -6.25 8.70 -15.81
N ALA A 236 -6.91 8.71 -16.96
CA ALA A 236 -8.24 9.27 -17.14
C ALA A 236 -9.20 8.21 -17.67
N MET A 237 -10.30 8.00 -16.96
CA MET A 237 -11.36 7.06 -17.35
C MET A 237 -12.67 7.78 -17.64
N LYS A 238 -13.25 7.52 -18.82
CA LYS A 238 -14.52 8.10 -19.23
C LYS A 238 -15.65 7.47 -18.44
N GLY A 239 -16.34 8.29 -17.65
CA GLY A 239 -17.64 7.94 -17.07
C GLY A 239 -18.77 8.15 -18.07
N ARG A 240 -20.00 8.30 -17.58
CA ARG A 240 -21.16 8.57 -18.45
C ARG A 240 -21.13 9.95 -19.11
N LYS A 241 -20.54 10.95 -18.44
CA LYS A 241 -20.54 12.36 -18.89
C LYS A 241 -19.15 12.95 -19.03
N GLN A 242 -18.25 12.65 -18.10
CA GLN A 242 -16.93 13.25 -18.01
C GLN A 242 -15.87 12.19 -17.70
N TYR A 243 -14.63 12.48 -18.04
CA TYR A 243 -13.45 11.75 -17.58
C TYR A 243 -13.20 12.00 -16.09
N SER A 244 -12.86 10.95 -15.35
CA SER A 244 -12.34 11.06 -13.99
C SER A 244 -10.83 10.93 -14.01
N PHE A 245 -10.13 11.86 -13.36
CA PHE A 245 -8.71 11.75 -13.05
C PHE A 245 -8.50 10.73 -11.94
N ILE A 246 -7.56 9.81 -12.11
CA ILE A 246 -7.32 8.74 -11.14
C ILE A 246 -5.82 8.65 -10.90
N ILE A 247 -5.48 8.68 -9.61
CA ILE A 247 -4.14 8.37 -9.09
C ILE A 247 -4.19 6.91 -8.69
N GLN A 248 -3.56 6.06 -9.49
CA GLN A 248 -3.49 4.63 -9.22
C GLN A 248 -2.27 4.32 -8.36
N LEU A 249 -2.44 3.46 -7.35
CA LEU A 249 -1.35 2.95 -6.54
C LEU A 249 -0.66 1.79 -7.26
N GLU A 250 0.64 1.87 -7.47
CA GLU A 250 1.42 0.80 -8.13
C GLU A 250 2.31 0.07 -7.14
N SER A 251 2.85 0.79 -6.16
CA SER A 251 3.70 0.21 -5.12
C SER A 251 3.68 1.01 -3.83
N ILE A 252 4.07 0.35 -2.75
CA ILE A 252 4.33 0.98 -1.46
C ILE A 252 5.55 0.34 -0.81
N LEU A 253 6.49 1.18 -0.37
CA LEU A 253 7.66 0.80 0.39
C LEU A 253 7.55 1.38 1.80
N LEU A 254 7.66 0.53 2.81
CA LEU A 254 7.79 0.97 4.20
C LEU A 254 9.24 1.35 4.49
N GLY A 255 9.47 2.64 4.74
CA GLY A 255 10.78 3.17 5.11
C GLY A 255 10.97 3.21 6.62
N GLU A 256 10.07 3.91 7.33
CA GLU A 256 10.23 4.15 8.78
C GLU A 256 8.96 3.86 9.56
N ARG A 257 9.13 3.41 10.81
CA ARG A 257 8.02 2.98 11.69
C ARG A 257 7.72 3.95 12.82
N GLU A 258 8.50 5.01 12.98
CA GLU A 258 8.53 5.81 14.20
C GLU A 258 7.16 6.43 14.55
N GLY A 259 6.42 6.95 13.57
CA GLY A 259 5.11 7.52 13.85
C GLY A 259 4.07 6.49 14.29
N ALA A 260 4.17 5.23 13.84
CA ALA A 260 3.30 4.18 14.34
C ALA A 260 3.63 3.80 15.79
N LYS A 261 4.90 3.90 16.21
CA LYS A 261 5.30 3.71 17.61
C LYS A 261 4.70 4.81 18.50
N LEU A 262 4.85 6.08 18.09
CA LEU A 262 4.28 7.23 18.81
C LEU A 262 2.75 7.12 18.96
N LEU A 263 2.04 6.67 17.91
CA LEU A 263 0.60 6.41 18.00
C LEU A 263 0.24 5.30 18.99
N ALA A 264 1.04 4.23 19.05
CA ALA A 264 0.81 3.15 20.01
C ALA A 264 1.07 3.57 21.47
N GLU A 265 2.05 4.45 21.68
CA GLU A 265 2.37 5.03 22.99
C GLU A 265 1.23 5.92 23.49
N LEU A 266 0.69 6.81 22.65
CA LEU A 266 -0.44 7.67 23.00
C LEU A 266 -1.67 6.87 23.47
N VAL A 267 -2.02 5.77 22.78
CA VAL A 267 -3.13 4.90 23.20
C VAL A 267 -2.82 4.19 24.52
N SER A 268 -1.56 3.82 24.75
CA SER A 268 -1.15 3.18 25.99
C SER A 268 -1.26 4.13 27.17
N ASP A 269 -0.91 5.40 26.99
CA ASP A 269 -1.02 6.43 28.02
C ASP A 269 -2.46 6.89 28.26
N ALA A 270 -3.29 6.99 27.21
CA ALA A 270 -4.73 7.27 27.36
C ALA A 270 -5.44 6.17 28.17
N ASN A 271 -5.07 4.90 27.96
CA ASN A 271 -5.60 3.77 28.72
C ASN A 271 -5.08 3.68 30.16
N ARG A 272 -4.04 4.43 30.54
CA ARG A 272 -3.60 4.55 31.93
C ARG A 272 -4.51 5.44 32.78
N HIS A 273 -5.45 6.18 32.19
CA HIS A 273 -6.39 7.05 32.90
C HIS A 273 -7.86 6.70 32.58
N PRO A 274 -8.33 5.55 33.10
CA PRO A 274 -9.52 5.58 33.95
C PRO A 274 -9.29 4.79 35.24
N ALA A 275 -9.60 5.41 36.39
CA ALA A 275 -9.67 4.87 37.76
C ALA A 275 -8.67 3.75 38.14
N SER A 276 -7.72 4.09 39.02
CA SER A 276 -6.84 3.18 39.77
C SER A 276 -7.28 1.71 39.80
N MET A 277 -6.69 0.91 38.92
CA MET A 277 -6.35 -0.46 39.27
C MET A 277 -4.85 -0.50 39.43
N VAL A 278 -4.40 -0.73 40.67
CA VAL A 278 -3.04 -1.18 40.94
C VAL A 278 -2.89 -2.51 40.23
N VAL A 279 -2.39 -2.49 38.99
CA VAL A 279 -1.91 -3.69 38.33
C VAL A 279 -0.51 -3.90 38.89
N GLU A 280 -0.36 -4.88 39.79
CA GLU A 280 0.96 -5.38 40.15
C GLU A 280 1.76 -5.63 38.87
N PRO A 281 3.03 -5.22 38.78
CA PRO A 281 3.82 -5.45 37.59
C PRO A 281 3.89 -6.95 37.33
N VAL A 282 3.16 -7.41 36.31
CA VAL A 282 3.32 -8.77 35.80
C VAL A 282 4.69 -8.81 35.15
N LEU A 283 5.68 -9.30 35.90
CA LEU A 283 6.97 -9.70 35.38
C LEU A 283 6.72 -10.83 34.37
N LEU A 284 6.60 -10.48 33.10
CA LEU A 284 6.60 -11.43 31.99
C LEU A 284 7.98 -12.12 31.95
N ARG A 285 8.10 -13.26 32.62
CA ARG A 285 9.22 -14.17 32.39
C ARG A 285 8.96 -14.92 31.09
N LYS A 286 9.77 -14.67 30.07
CA LYS A 286 9.86 -15.57 28.91
C LYS A 286 10.25 -16.96 29.42
N HIS A 287 9.44 -17.96 29.10
CA HIS A 287 9.84 -19.35 29.33
C HIS A 287 10.95 -19.66 28.33
N HIS A 288 12.19 -19.78 28.83
CA HIS A 288 13.29 -20.28 28.03
C HIS A 288 13.11 -21.79 27.90
N ILE A 289 12.87 -22.27 26.69
CA ILE A 289 12.88 -23.71 26.40
C ILE A 289 14.34 -24.08 26.19
N GLU A 290 14.99 -24.62 27.21
CA GLU A 290 16.27 -25.32 27.04
C GLU A 290 15.97 -26.77 26.65
N HIS A 291 16.37 -27.16 25.45
CA HIS A 291 16.35 -28.56 25.07
C HIS A 291 17.50 -29.27 25.78
N THR A 292 17.19 -30.04 26.82
CA THR A 292 18.20 -30.84 27.50
C THR A 292 18.59 -32.06 26.65
N LYS A 293 19.74 -32.67 26.94
CA LYS A 293 20.14 -33.92 26.28
C LYS A 293 19.14 -35.05 26.53
N GLU A 294 18.43 -35.02 27.65
CA GLU A 294 17.36 -35.97 27.98
C GLU A 294 16.11 -35.74 27.11
N ASP A 295 15.72 -34.48 26.86
CA ASP A 295 14.60 -34.15 25.96
C ASP A 295 14.86 -34.60 24.52
N LEU A 296 16.10 -34.43 24.05
CA LEU A 296 16.54 -34.92 22.73
C LEU A 296 16.55 -36.44 22.67
N ALA A 297 16.97 -37.12 23.74
CA ALA A 297 16.97 -38.58 23.82
C ALA A 297 15.55 -39.15 23.86
N GLU A 298 14.62 -38.53 24.61
CA GLU A 298 13.21 -38.93 24.62
C GLU A 298 12.55 -38.68 23.26
N THR A 299 12.85 -37.54 22.62
CA THR A 299 12.34 -37.22 21.29
C THR A 299 12.88 -38.20 20.25
N GLN A 300 14.17 -38.54 20.27
CA GLN A 300 14.76 -39.57 19.39
C GLN A 300 14.18 -40.96 19.66
N LYS A 301 13.95 -41.32 20.93
CA LYS A 301 13.33 -42.60 21.30
C LYS A 301 11.90 -42.69 20.76
N ARG A 302 11.10 -41.62 20.88
CA ARG A 302 9.75 -41.56 20.30
C ARG A 302 9.77 -41.60 18.76
N LEU A 303 10.73 -40.92 18.13
CA LEU A 303 10.92 -40.96 16.68
C LEU A 303 11.28 -42.36 16.19
N HIS A 304 12.13 -43.08 16.94
CA HIS A 304 12.52 -44.46 16.65
C HIS A 304 11.35 -45.44 16.84
N THR A 305 10.50 -45.23 17.84
CA THR A 305 9.28 -46.05 18.03
C THR A 305 8.28 -45.85 16.89
N LEU A 306 8.13 -44.61 16.39
CA LEU A 306 7.26 -44.30 15.26
C LEU A 306 7.78 -44.87 13.93
N THR A 307 9.10 -44.84 13.70
CA THR A 307 9.70 -45.47 12.51
C THR A 307 9.62 -47.00 12.54
N LEU A 308 9.68 -47.61 13.73
CA LEU A 308 9.48 -49.07 13.89
C LEU A 308 8.02 -49.48 13.65
N SER A 309 7.04 -48.67 14.06
CA SER A 309 5.62 -48.96 13.77
C SER A 309 5.29 -48.87 12.28
N ASP A 310 5.96 -47.99 11.53
CA ASP A 310 5.78 -47.88 10.08
C ASP A 310 6.48 -49.03 9.32
N SER A 311 7.62 -49.53 9.83
CA SER A 311 8.28 -50.73 9.26
C SER A 311 7.55 -52.04 9.55
N GLN A 312 6.75 -52.11 10.63
CA GLN A 312 5.92 -53.29 10.93
C GLN A 312 4.56 -53.29 10.22
N MET A 313 4.14 -52.17 9.61
CA MET A 313 3.00 -52.15 8.69
C MET A 313 3.36 -52.53 7.25
N SER A 314 4.65 -52.62 6.90
CA SER A 314 5.10 -53.02 5.56
C SER A 314 5.38 -54.53 5.41
N GLU A 315 5.32 -55.31 6.50
CA GLU A 315 5.43 -56.79 6.48
C GLU A 315 4.07 -57.53 6.64
N ILE A 316 2.93 -56.84 6.51
CA ILE A 316 1.57 -57.44 6.53
C ILE A 316 0.87 -57.35 5.15
N VAL A 317 1.63 -57.04 4.09
CA VAL A 317 1.16 -57.17 2.70
C VAL A 317 2.13 -58.06 1.92
N GLU A 318 2.19 -59.34 2.29
CA GLU A 318 2.46 -60.48 1.41
C GLU A 318 1.60 -61.69 1.84
#